data_AF-A0A9D9PYD5-F1
#
_entry.id   AF-A0A9D9PYD5-F1
#
_cell.length_a   1.000
_cell.length_b   1.000
_cell.length_c   1.000
_cell.angle_alpha   90.00
_cell.angle_beta   90.00
_cell.angle_gamma   90.00
#
_symmetry.space_group_name_H-M   'P 1'
#
loop_
_entity.id
_entity.type
_entity.pdbx_description
1 polymer ?
#
loop_
_entity_poly.entity_id
_entity_poly.type
_entity_poly.pdbx_seq_one_letter_code
_entity_poly.pdbx_strand_id
1 'polypeptide(L)' 'MRANGDELLEVVRRELEAILKGGRRITERDLLRLSAQTGIDYSTVVRIQHELS' A
#
# COMPACT_ATOMS: atom_id res chain seq x y z
N MET A 1 12.70 -3.85 -18.72
CA MET A 1 11.48 -4.28 -17.98
C MET A 1 11.62 -3.96 -16.49
N ARG A 2 11.58 -2.68 -16.10
CA ARG A 2 11.64 -2.21 -14.69
C ARG A 2 10.46 -1.27 -14.33
N ALA A 3 9.45 -1.17 -15.19
CA ALA A 3 8.33 -0.22 -15.02
C ALA A 3 7.23 -0.75 -14.08
N ASN A 4 6.90 -2.05 -14.16
CA ASN A 4 5.78 -2.61 -13.39
C ASN A 4 5.95 -2.57 -11.87
N GLY A 5 7.19 -2.66 -11.36
CA GLY A 5 7.43 -2.66 -9.91
C GLY A 5 7.13 -1.29 -9.28
N ASP A 6 7.56 -0.22 -9.94
CA ASP A 6 7.29 1.16 -9.52
C ASP A 6 5.80 1.50 -9.61
N GLU A 7 5.12 1.11 -10.69
CA GLU A 7 3.67 1.34 -10.85
C GLU A 7 2.84 0.67 -9.75
N LEU A 8 3.16 -0.58 -9.39
CA LEU A 8 2.44 -1.27 -8.31
C LEU A 8 2.71 -0.64 -6.94
N LEU A 9 3.94 -0.17 -6.69
CA LEU A 9 4.28 0.54 -5.46
C LEU A 9 3.55 1.90 -5.37
N GLU A 10 3.42 2.62 -6.49
CA GLU A 10 2.61 3.84 -6.55
C GLU A 10 1.13 3.57 -6.28
N VAL A 11 0.58 2.46 -6.79
CA VAL A 11 -0.80 2.05 -6.50
C VAL A 11 -0.97 1.79 -5.00
N VAL A 12 -0.07 1.04 -4.37
CA VAL A 12 -0.12 0.81 -2.91
C VAL A 12 -0.06 2.13 -2.14
N ARG A 13 0.87 3.02 -2.51
CA ARG A 13 1.01 4.34 -1.87
C ARG A 13 -0.27 5.17 -1.98
N ARG A 14 -0.86 5.27 -3.17
CA ARG A 14 -2.09 6.03 -3.40
C ARG A 14 -3.28 5.51 -2.61
N GLU A 15 -3.45 4.19 -2.54
CA GLU A 15 -4.53 3.58 -1.77
C GLU A 15 -4.37 3.85 -0.26
N LEU A 16 -3.15 3.72 0.28
CA LEU A 16 -2.86 4.03 1.68
C LEU A 16 -3.08 5.53 1.99
N GLU A 17 -2.63 6.42 1.11
CA GLU A 17 -2.90 7.85 1.21
C GLU A 17 -4.40 8.17 1.16
N ALA A 18 -5.17 7.48 0.31
CA ALA A 18 -6.62 7.70 0.22
C ALA A 18 -7.33 7.31 1.51
N ILE A 19 -6.92 6.21 2.15
CA ILE A 19 -7.44 5.78 3.46
C ILE A 19 -7.12 6.84 4.54
N LEU A 20 -5.88 7.34 4.57
CA LEU A 20 -5.45 8.38 5.52
C LEU A 20 -6.17 9.72 5.29
N LYS A 21 -6.29 10.17 4.03
CA LYS A 21 -7.05 11.40 3.66
C LYS A 21 -8.53 11.28 3.99
N GLY A 22 -9.08 10.06 3.98
CA GLY A 22 -10.44 9.76 4.44
C GLY A 22 -10.61 9.81 5.97
N GLY A 23 -9.57 10.15 6.73
CA GLY A 23 -9.61 10.21 8.21
C GLY A 23 -9.73 8.83 8.87
N ARG A 24 -9.54 7.75 8.11
CA ARG A 24 -9.64 6.38 8.59
C ARG A 24 -8.25 5.86 8.93
N ARG A 25 -8.13 5.15 10.05
CA ARG A 25 -6.89 4.44 10.39
C ARG A 25 -6.71 3.24 9.46
N ILE A 26 -5.53 3.10 8.87
CA ILE A 26 -5.16 1.92 8.09
C ILE A 26 -5.16 0.71 9.03
N THR A 27 -5.90 -0.33 8.65
CA THR A 27 -5.97 -1.58 9.41
C THR A 27 -5.13 -2.68 8.76
N GLU A 28 -4.75 -3.69 9.53
CA GLU A 28 -4.04 -4.88 9.02
C GLU A 28 -4.80 -5.55 7.86
N ARG A 29 -6.14 -5.54 7.92
CA ARG A 29 -6.98 -6.05 6.84
C ARG A 29 -6.82 -5.26 5.53
N ASP A 30 -6.64 -3.95 5.59
CA ASP A 30 -6.43 -3.12 4.40
C ASP A 30 -5.05 -3.42 3.78
N LEU A 31 -4.03 -3.61 4.62
CA LEU A 31 -2.67 -3.97 4.20
C LEU A 31 -2.63 -5.37 3.55
N LEU A 32 -3.28 -6.36 4.17
CA LEU A 32 -3.40 -7.72 3.61
C LEU A 32 -4.15 -7.71 2.27
N ARG A 33 -5.23 -6.92 2.16
CA ARG A 33 -5.98 -6.75 0.91
C ARG A 33 -5.10 -6.14 -0.17
N LEU A 34 -4.33 -5.09 0.13
CA LEU A 34 -3.42 -4.44 -0.82
C LEU A 34 -2.32 -5.39 -1.29
N SER A 35 -1.76 -6.18 -0.38
CA SER A 35 -0.77 -7.22 -0.72
C SER A 35 -1.36 -8.25 -1.69
N ALA A 36 -2.54 -8.79 -1.39
CA ALA A 36 -3.21 -9.77 -2.25
C ALA A 36 -3.63 -9.20 -3.61
N GLN A 37 -4.04 -7.92 -3.66
CA GLN A 37 -4.51 -7.25 -4.87
C GLN A 37 -3.38 -6.85 -5.82
N THR A 38 -2.22 -6.47 -5.27
CA THR A 38 -1.08 -5.97 -6.06
C THR A 38 0.00 -7.03 -6.28
N GLY A 39 -0.07 -8.15 -5.54
CA GLY A 39 0.99 -9.17 -5.52
C GLY A 39 2.26 -8.70 -4.82
N ILE A 40 2.24 -7.53 -4.17
CA ILE A 40 3.37 -7.01 -3.39
C ILE A 40 3.40 -7.70 -2.03
N ASP A 41 4.59 -8.04 -1.58
CA ASP A 41 4.80 -8.66 -0.27
C ASP A 41 4.24 -7.78 0.87
N TYR A 42 3.56 -8.42 1.81
CA TYR A 42 2.97 -7.75 2.97
C TYR A 42 3.97 -6.87 3.72
N SER A 43 5.22 -7.31 3.89
CA SER A 43 6.26 -6.53 4.56
C SER A 43 6.59 -5.23 3.82
N THR A 44 6.51 -5.23 2.49
CA THR A 44 6.72 -4.03 1.66
C THR A 44 5.55 -3.06 1.80
N VAL A 45 4.30 -3.58 1.83
CA VAL A 45 3.10 -2.75 2.06
C VAL A 45 3.13 -2.10 3.44
N VAL A 46 3.52 -2.85 4.48
CA VAL A 46 3.72 -2.33 5.85
C VAL A 46 4.79 -1.25 5.87
N ARG A 47 5.92 -1.44 5.18
CA ARG A 47 6.99 -0.44 5.11
C ARG A 47 6.47 0.88 4.52
N ILE A 48 5.73 0.83 3.42
CA ILE A 48 5.14 2.01 2.78
C ILE A 48 4.15 2.69 3.72
N GLN A 49 3.33 1.93 4.44
CA GLN A 49 2.41 2.49 5.43
C GLN A 49 3.16 3.22 6.56
N HIS A 50 4.28 2.70 7.02
CA HIS A 50 5.14 3.36 8.01
C HIS A 50 5.80 4.64 7.47
N GLU A 51 6.17 4.68 6.19
CA GLU A 51 6.72 5.88 5.54
C GLU A 51 5.66 6.99 5.35
N LEU A 52 4.37 6.64 5.37
CA LEU A 52 3.24 7.56 5.21
C LEU A 52 2.63 8.05 6.54
N SER A 53 3.01 7.44 7.66
CA SER A 53 2.51 7.78 8.99
C SER A 53 3.34 8.85 9.67
#